data_AF-A0A0S9CM54-F1
#
_entry.id   AF-A0A0S9CM54-F1
#
_cell.length_a   1.000
_cell.length_b   1.000
_cell.length_c   1.000
_cell.angle_alpha   90.00
_cell.angle_beta   90.00
_cell.angle_gamma   90.00
#
_symmetry.space_group_name_H-M   'P 1'
#
loop_
_entity.id
_entity.type
_entity.pdbx_description
1 polymer ?
#
loop_
_entity_poly.entity_id
_entity_poly.type
_entity_poly.pdbx_seq_one_letter_code
_entity_poly.pdbx_strand_id
1 'polypeptide(L)'
;MAKTPAQRIKKHGANAAVPQHQLPAVINPSTSRTPQKAQSNSNLILIAGVVASLFLFWYLHLLTLNQLTQLSGGLAMPDSLIGGFDQSFVEQLRAAMDEDARGQLNYIHKTAGTLFPLIFGFTWLLLIGTNVARKGLRWALWAVPLLFAGVRLWGNAVIDSMMSAETVDAGQVALASGLTVAGWVLLVLSLVVGGAAVFLGRKPASTTAPATGHAQP
;
A
#
# COMPACT_ATOMS: atom_id res chain seq x y z
N MET A 1 -8.80 41.68 -28.76
CA MET A 1 -7.95 41.12 -27.68
C MET A 1 -8.30 41.81 -26.37
N ALA A 2 -8.75 41.08 -25.35
CA ALA A 2 -9.21 41.67 -24.09
C ALA A 2 -8.03 42.02 -23.18
N LYS A 3 -8.02 43.24 -22.61
CA LYS A 3 -6.97 43.72 -21.69
C LYS A 3 -6.90 42.85 -20.44
N THR A 4 -5.69 42.52 -20.00
CA THR A 4 -5.45 41.68 -18.82
C THR A 4 -5.86 42.39 -17.52
N PRO A 5 -6.20 41.66 -16.45
CA PRO A 5 -6.66 42.24 -15.18
C PRO A 5 -5.67 43.25 -14.57
N ALA A 6 -4.37 42.95 -14.64
CA ALA A 6 -3.30 43.84 -14.17
C ALA A 6 -3.27 45.20 -14.90
N GLN A 7 -3.58 45.20 -16.20
CA GLN A 7 -3.63 46.44 -17.00
C GLN A 7 -4.86 47.31 -16.69
N ARG A 8 -5.95 46.73 -16.16
CA ARG A 8 -7.16 47.48 -15.79
C ARG A 8 -7.06 48.09 -14.39
N ILE A 9 -6.45 47.37 -13.44
CA ILE A 9 -6.19 47.86 -12.08
C ILE A 9 -5.26 49.09 -12.13
N LYS A 10 -4.24 49.06 -12.99
CA LYS A 10 -3.34 50.21 -13.20
C LYS A 10 -4.05 51.44 -13.80
N LYS A 11 -5.17 51.27 -14.53
CA LYS A 11 -5.90 52.36 -15.19
C LYS A 11 -7.06 52.92 -14.37
N HIS A 12 -7.73 52.11 -13.55
CA HIS A 12 -8.96 52.51 -12.84
C HIS A 12 -8.85 52.48 -11.31
N GLY A 13 -7.69 52.12 -10.74
CA GLY A 13 -7.46 52.13 -9.29
C GLY A 13 -8.50 51.30 -8.53
N ALA A 14 -8.88 51.77 -7.34
CA ALA A 14 -9.86 51.10 -6.46
C ALA A 14 -11.27 50.93 -7.07
N ASN A 15 -11.58 51.62 -8.18
CA ASN A 15 -12.86 51.53 -8.88
C ASN A 15 -12.85 50.51 -10.03
N ALA A 16 -11.78 49.71 -10.16
CA ALA A 16 -11.74 48.62 -11.14
C ALA A 16 -12.74 47.52 -10.74
N ALA A 17 -13.91 47.51 -11.38
CA ALA A 17 -14.87 46.42 -11.26
C ALA A 17 -14.22 45.12 -11.77
N VAL A 18 -13.79 44.28 -10.82
CA VAL A 18 -13.38 42.91 -11.09
C VAL A 18 -14.68 42.11 -11.18
N PRO A 19 -15.04 41.51 -12.32
CA PRO A 19 -16.14 40.56 -12.34
C PRO A 19 -15.76 39.42 -11.38
N GLN A 20 -16.43 39.33 -10.23
CA GLN A 20 -16.39 38.13 -9.42
C GLN A 20 -16.84 37.01 -10.36
N HIS A 21 -15.90 36.19 -10.83
CA HIS A 21 -16.27 34.89 -11.33
C HIS A 21 -16.89 34.18 -10.13
N GLN A 22 -18.22 34.22 -10.05
CA GLN A 22 -18.98 33.31 -9.22
C GLN A 22 -18.60 31.93 -9.75
N LEU A 23 -17.71 31.27 -9.01
CA LEU A 23 -17.51 29.85 -9.15
C LEU A 23 -18.92 29.22 -9.08
N PRO A 24 -19.28 28.32 -10.01
CA PRO A 24 -20.61 27.73 -10.02
C PRO A 24 -20.95 27.20 -8.63
N ALA A 25 -22.22 27.40 -8.23
CA ALA A 25 -22.71 26.98 -6.92
C ALA A 25 -22.31 25.52 -6.66
N VAL A 26 -21.72 25.27 -5.48
CA VAL A 26 -21.36 23.92 -5.04
C VAL A 26 -22.58 23.02 -5.21
N ILE A 27 -22.44 22.00 -6.07
CA ILE A 27 -23.54 21.15 -6.58
C ILE A 27 -24.22 20.36 -5.43
N ASN A 28 -23.67 20.41 -4.21
CA ASN A 28 -24.30 19.82 -3.03
C ASN A 28 -23.98 20.59 -1.72
N PRO A 29 -24.83 21.55 -1.29
CA PRO A 29 -24.61 22.31 -0.06
C PRO A 29 -24.82 21.49 1.23
N SER A 30 -25.38 20.27 1.14
CA SER A 30 -25.61 19.39 2.30
C SER A 30 -24.34 18.70 2.82
N THR A 31 -23.23 18.77 2.08
CA THR A 31 -21.96 18.16 2.48
C THR A 31 -21.00 19.20 3.07
N SER A 32 -21.37 19.78 4.22
CA SER A 32 -20.43 20.57 5.03
C SER A 32 -19.32 19.65 5.57
N ARG A 33 -18.25 19.48 4.79
CA ARG A 33 -17.03 18.77 5.21
C ARG A 33 -16.25 19.66 6.17
N THR A 34 -16.48 19.49 7.47
CA THR A 34 -15.56 20.01 8.47
C THR A 34 -14.22 19.24 8.39
N PRO A 35 -13.08 19.88 8.64
CA PRO A 35 -11.78 19.20 8.65
C PRO A 35 -11.74 17.97 9.56
N GLN A 36 -12.43 18.04 10.71
CA GLN A 36 -12.56 16.95 11.68
C GLN A 36 -13.30 15.74 11.09
N LYS A 37 -14.40 15.97 10.36
CA LYS A 37 -15.16 14.89 9.71
C LYS A 37 -14.37 14.24 8.56
N ALA A 38 -13.62 15.04 7.81
CA ALA A 38 -12.74 14.52 6.75
C ALA A 38 -11.59 13.65 7.32
N GLN A 39 -11.02 14.06 8.45
CA GLN A 39 -9.98 13.30 9.15
C GLN A 39 -10.52 11.99 9.73
N SER A 40 -11.71 12.01 10.36
CA SER A 40 -12.39 10.80 10.88
C SER A 40 -12.62 9.76 9.77
N ASN A 41 -13.08 10.19 8.60
CA ASN A 41 -13.31 9.28 7.46
C ASN A 41 -12.00 8.66 6.94
N SER A 42 -10.91 9.44 6.91
CA SER A 42 -9.60 8.95 6.50
C SER A 42 -9.06 7.89 7.45
N ASN A 43 -9.24 8.08 8.77
CA ASN A 43 -8.85 7.10 9.78
C ASN A 43 -9.66 5.80 9.66
N LEU A 44 -10.97 5.87 9.40
CA LEU A 44 -11.80 4.68 9.21
C LEU A 44 -11.35 3.84 8.00
N ILE A 45 -11.09 4.49 6.87
CA ILE A 45 -10.58 3.81 5.66
C ILE A 45 -9.22 3.18 5.94
N LEU A 46 -8.34 3.90 6.63
CA LEU A 46 -7.02 3.40 6.98
C LEU A 46 -7.11 2.17 7.90
N ILE A 47 -7.92 2.23 8.96
CA ILE A 47 -8.14 1.10 9.88
C ILE A 47 -8.71 -0.09 9.12
N ALA A 48 -9.73 0.10 8.29
CA ALA A 48 -10.31 -0.96 7.48
C ALA A 48 -9.27 -1.60 6.56
N GLY A 49 -8.44 -0.79 5.89
CA GLY A 49 -7.36 -1.27 5.03
C GLY A 49 -6.29 -2.06 5.79
N VAL A 50 -5.90 -1.61 6.99
CA VAL A 50 -4.94 -2.32 7.84
C VAL A 50 -5.51 -3.66 8.31
N VAL A 51 -6.74 -3.68 8.80
CA VAL A 51 -7.42 -4.91 9.24
C VAL A 51 -7.56 -5.89 8.08
N ALA A 52 -8.00 -5.42 6.91
CA ALA A 52 -8.10 -6.26 5.72
C ALA A 52 -6.74 -6.82 5.29
N SER A 53 -5.68 -6.00 5.34
CA SER A 53 -4.31 -6.43 5.01
C SER A 53 -3.81 -7.50 5.98
N LEU A 54 -4.02 -7.31 7.30
CA LEU A 54 -3.64 -8.28 8.32
C LEU A 54 -4.42 -9.59 8.16
N PHE A 55 -5.73 -9.50 7.91
CA PHE A 55 -6.58 -10.66 7.67
C PHE A 55 -6.12 -11.43 6.42
N LEU A 56 -5.86 -10.75 5.32
CA LEU A 56 -5.37 -11.40 4.09
C LEU A 56 -3.97 -11.97 4.25
N PHE A 57 -3.08 -11.30 4.98
CA PHE A 57 -1.76 -11.82 5.30
C PHE A 57 -1.87 -13.12 6.09
N TRP A 58 -2.68 -13.12 7.15
CA TRP A 58 -2.97 -14.30 7.97
C TRP A 58 -3.57 -15.42 7.12
N TYR A 59 -4.63 -15.11 6.38
CA TYR A 59 -5.33 -16.07 5.53
C TYR A 59 -4.37 -16.73 4.53
N LEU A 60 -3.54 -15.94 3.85
CA LEU A 60 -2.59 -16.45 2.88
C LEU A 60 -1.46 -17.26 3.55
N HIS A 61 -0.69 -16.65 4.45
CA HIS A 61 0.58 -17.24 4.90
C HIS A 61 0.41 -18.25 6.02
N LEU A 62 -0.61 -18.10 6.87
CA LEU A 62 -0.76 -18.92 8.07
C LEU A 62 -1.84 -19.99 7.91
N LEU A 63 -2.82 -19.78 7.03
CA LEU A 63 -3.89 -20.73 6.79
C LEU A 63 -3.72 -21.46 5.45
N THR A 64 -3.83 -20.78 4.30
CA THR A 64 -3.92 -21.47 3.01
C THR A 64 -2.61 -22.11 2.57
N LEU A 65 -1.47 -21.41 2.69
CA LEU A 65 -0.17 -22.00 2.36
C LEU A 65 0.22 -23.12 3.33
N ASN A 66 -0.22 -23.07 4.58
CA ASN A 66 -0.02 -24.16 5.54
C ASN A 66 -0.87 -25.38 5.20
N GLN A 67 -2.12 -25.19 4.76
CA GLN A 67 -2.95 -26.27 4.24
C GLN A 67 -2.29 -26.94 3.02
N LEU A 68 -1.74 -26.16 2.09
CA LEU A 68 -0.99 -26.72 0.95
C LEU A 68 0.28 -27.46 1.38
N THR A 69 0.94 -27.01 2.45
CA THR A 69 2.11 -27.71 3.02
C THR A 69 1.74 -29.13 3.47
N GLN A 70 0.51 -29.33 3.94
CA GLN A 70 0.02 -30.66 4.32
C GLN A 70 -0.26 -31.54 3.09
N LEU A 71 -0.59 -30.94 1.95
CA LEU A 71 -0.82 -31.63 0.67
C LEU A 71 0.48 -31.95 -0.08
N SER A 72 1.59 -31.31 0.26
CA SER A 72 2.93 -31.51 -0.34
C SER A 72 3.85 -32.37 0.53
N GLY A 73 3.30 -33.24 1.37
CA GLY A 73 4.10 -34.12 2.25
C GLY A 73 4.92 -33.38 3.31
N GLY A 74 4.50 -32.17 3.70
CA GLY A 74 5.17 -31.33 4.69
C GLY A 74 6.15 -30.31 4.11
N LEU A 75 6.30 -30.24 2.78
CA LEU A 75 7.14 -29.23 2.13
C LEU A 75 6.42 -27.87 2.10
N ALA A 76 7.00 -26.87 2.76
CA ALA A 76 6.43 -25.53 2.81
C ALA A 76 6.22 -24.95 1.40
N MET A 77 5.18 -24.16 1.18
CA MET A 77 5.00 -23.50 -0.11
C MET A 77 6.11 -22.46 -0.38
N PRO A 78 6.52 -22.24 -1.65
CA PRO A 78 7.63 -21.34 -1.99
C PRO A 78 7.48 -19.93 -1.41
N ASP A 79 6.26 -19.40 -1.38
CA ASP A 79 5.91 -18.08 -0.83
C ASP A 79 6.23 -17.92 0.66
N SER A 80 6.20 -19.01 1.42
CA SER A 80 6.48 -19.01 2.86
C SER A 80 7.98 -18.99 3.18
N LEU A 81 8.84 -19.22 2.19
CA LEU A 81 10.29 -19.37 2.38
C LEU A 81 11.01 -18.02 2.39
N ILE A 82 11.14 -17.43 3.58
CA ILE A 82 11.76 -16.12 3.80
C ILE A 82 13.21 -16.06 3.27
N GLY A 83 13.95 -17.18 3.35
CA GLY A 83 15.33 -17.31 2.87
C GLY A 83 15.47 -17.70 1.40
N GLY A 84 14.36 -17.87 0.68
CA GLY A 84 14.34 -18.42 -0.67
C GLY A 84 14.45 -19.94 -0.69
N PHE A 85 14.67 -20.47 -1.89
CA PHE A 85 14.75 -21.89 -2.19
C PHE A 85 15.63 -22.15 -3.42
N ASP A 86 15.97 -23.42 -3.65
CA ASP A 86 16.79 -23.88 -4.77
C ASP A 86 16.03 -24.85 -5.68
N GLN A 87 16.71 -25.29 -6.75
CA GLN A 87 16.14 -26.19 -7.75
C GLN A 87 15.75 -27.56 -7.16
N SER A 88 16.58 -28.12 -6.28
CA SER A 88 16.32 -29.44 -5.67
C SER A 88 15.06 -29.42 -4.82
N PHE A 89 14.80 -28.31 -4.15
CA PHE A 89 13.58 -28.08 -3.40
C PHE A 89 12.35 -28.05 -4.32
N VAL A 90 12.44 -27.34 -5.45
CA VAL A 90 11.34 -27.24 -6.42
C VAL A 90 11.04 -28.58 -7.06
N GLU A 91 12.06 -29.38 -7.39
CA GLU A 91 11.89 -30.73 -7.93
C GLU A 91 11.16 -31.64 -6.93
N GLN A 92 11.57 -31.62 -5.65
CA GLN A 92 10.90 -32.36 -4.59
C GLN A 92 9.46 -31.91 -4.39
N LEU A 93 9.22 -30.60 -4.36
CA LEU A 93 7.89 -30.03 -4.19
C LEU A 93 6.96 -30.42 -5.34
N ARG A 94 7.45 -30.34 -6.58
CA ARG A 94 6.68 -30.74 -7.77
C ARG A 94 6.40 -32.24 -7.80
N ALA A 95 7.30 -33.08 -7.32
CA ALA A 95 7.06 -34.52 -7.19
C ALA A 95 6.03 -34.84 -6.10
N ALA A 96 5.94 -34.01 -5.05
CA ALA A 96 5.00 -34.18 -3.95
C ALA A 96 3.60 -33.61 -4.23
N MET A 97 3.46 -32.67 -5.17
CA MET A 97 2.19 -32.02 -5.51
C MET A 97 1.56 -32.62 -6.78
N ASP A 98 0.32 -33.07 -6.67
CA ASP A 98 -0.50 -33.44 -7.83
C ASP A 98 -0.99 -32.20 -8.61
N GLU A 99 -1.76 -32.43 -9.67
CA GLU A 99 -2.31 -31.36 -10.50
C GLU A 99 -3.32 -30.48 -9.74
N ASP A 100 -4.12 -31.08 -8.85
CA ASP A 100 -5.12 -30.35 -8.06
C ASP A 100 -4.46 -29.42 -7.03
N ALA A 101 -3.41 -29.88 -6.34
CA ALA A 101 -2.65 -29.06 -5.41
C ALA A 101 -1.94 -27.89 -6.13
N ARG A 102 -1.38 -28.14 -7.32
CA ARG A 102 -0.79 -27.08 -8.16
C ARG A 102 -1.86 -26.10 -8.65
N GLY A 103 -3.04 -26.58 -9.03
CA GLY A 103 -4.20 -25.76 -9.38
C GLY A 103 -4.70 -24.90 -8.21
N GLN A 104 -4.71 -25.44 -6.99
CA GLN A 104 -5.09 -24.72 -5.79
C GLN A 104 -4.08 -23.61 -5.45
N LEU A 105 -2.78 -23.88 -5.56
CA LEU A 105 -1.74 -22.85 -5.43
C LEU A 105 -1.96 -21.70 -6.42
N ASN A 106 -2.18 -22.03 -7.69
CA ASN A 106 -2.47 -21.03 -8.73
C ASN A 106 -3.72 -20.19 -8.43
N TYR A 107 -4.79 -20.84 -7.95
CA TYR A 107 -6.01 -20.15 -7.54
C TYR A 107 -5.76 -19.18 -6.39
N ILE A 108 -4.99 -19.60 -5.37
CA ILE A 108 -4.61 -18.76 -4.24
C ILE A 108 -3.80 -17.55 -4.70
N HIS A 109 -2.85 -17.73 -5.64
CA HIS A 109 -2.07 -16.64 -6.24
C HIS A 109 -2.93 -15.62 -6.99
N LYS A 110 -3.90 -16.09 -7.79
CA LYS A 110 -4.84 -15.23 -8.51
C LYS A 110 -5.82 -14.49 -7.60
N THR A 111 -6.08 -15.01 -6.41
CA THR A 111 -7.03 -14.44 -5.45
C THR A 111 -6.31 -13.71 -4.32
N ALA A 112 -6.10 -14.36 -3.18
CA ALA A 112 -5.49 -13.76 -2.00
C ALA A 112 -4.06 -13.26 -2.26
N GLY A 113 -3.28 -13.98 -3.05
CA GLY A 113 -1.93 -13.59 -3.47
C GLY A 113 -1.91 -12.29 -4.27
N THR A 114 -3.00 -11.93 -4.95
CA THR A 114 -3.15 -10.67 -5.69
C THR A 114 -3.80 -9.58 -4.84
N LEU A 115 -4.86 -9.92 -4.09
CA LEU A 115 -5.60 -8.96 -3.28
C LEU A 115 -4.76 -8.41 -2.12
N PHE A 116 -3.99 -9.27 -1.45
CA PHE A 116 -3.14 -8.86 -0.32
C PHE A 116 -2.16 -7.73 -0.68
N PRO A 117 -1.23 -7.90 -1.67
CA PRO A 117 -0.25 -6.87 -1.97
C PRO A 117 -0.89 -5.56 -2.45
N LEU A 118 -2.02 -5.62 -3.16
CA LEU A 118 -2.74 -4.44 -3.62
C LEU A 118 -3.39 -3.68 -2.46
N ILE A 119 -4.15 -4.37 -1.61
CA ILE A 119 -4.83 -3.74 -0.47
C ILE A 119 -3.80 -3.19 0.51
N PHE A 120 -2.75 -3.96 0.81
CA PHE A 120 -1.64 -3.50 1.63
C PHE A 120 -0.96 -2.26 1.02
N GLY A 121 -0.61 -2.33 -0.27
CA GLY A 121 0.04 -1.24 -1.00
C GLY A 121 -0.76 0.05 -0.94
N PHE A 122 -2.04 0.02 -1.33
CA PHE A 122 -2.90 1.21 -1.29
C PHE A 122 -3.11 1.75 0.13
N THR A 123 -3.26 0.87 1.11
CA THR A 123 -3.38 1.25 2.52
C THR A 123 -2.13 1.99 2.99
N TRP A 124 -0.94 1.49 2.66
CA TRP A 124 0.32 2.14 3.01
C TRP A 124 0.55 3.44 2.26
N LEU A 125 0.17 3.52 0.99
CA LEU A 125 0.19 4.77 0.23
C LEU A 125 -0.68 5.84 0.89
N LEU A 126 -1.90 5.48 1.34
CA LEU A 126 -2.79 6.38 2.07
C LEU A 126 -2.20 6.80 3.41
N LEU A 127 -1.66 5.85 4.18
CA LEU A 127 -1.01 6.10 5.47
C LEU A 127 0.14 7.11 5.31
N ILE A 128 1.05 6.87 4.38
CA ILE A 128 2.17 7.78 4.10
C ILE A 128 1.65 9.11 3.55
N GLY A 129 0.65 9.07 2.66
CA GLY A 129 0.09 10.24 2.01
C GLY A 129 -0.58 11.23 2.95
N THR A 130 -1.19 10.72 4.02
CA THR A 130 -1.87 11.49 5.06
C THR A 130 -0.94 12.00 6.15
N ASN A 131 0.19 11.33 6.40
CA ASN A 131 1.12 11.69 7.47
C ASN A 131 2.37 12.46 7.00
N VAL A 132 2.73 12.40 5.71
CA VAL A 132 3.97 13.03 5.19
C VAL A 132 3.65 14.24 4.30
N ALA A 133 3.96 15.43 4.79
CA ALA A 133 3.71 16.69 4.08
C ALA A 133 4.72 16.97 2.94
N ARG A 134 5.99 16.56 3.11
CA ARG A 134 7.06 16.86 2.15
C ARG A 134 6.92 15.99 0.89
N LYS A 135 6.67 16.61 -0.27
CA LYS A 135 6.41 15.91 -1.55
C LYS A 135 7.51 14.92 -1.93
N GLY A 136 8.78 15.32 -1.89
CA GLY A 136 9.91 14.46 -2.27
C GLY A 136 10.05 13.24 -1.36
N LEU A 137 10.01 13.45 -0.04
CA LEU A 137 10.06 12.35 0.94
C LEU A 137 8.86 11.41 0.78
N ARG A 138 7.65 11.96 0.57
CA ARG A 138 6.45 11.15 0.35
C ARG A 138 6.61 10.22 -0.87
N TRP A 139 7.12 10.72 -1.99
CA TRP A 139 7.37 9.89 -3.17
C TRP A 139 8.43 8.81 -2.92
N ALA A 140 9.50 9.15 -2.20
CA ALA A 140 10.51 8.16 -1.82
C ALA A 140 9.93 7.04 -0.94
N LEU A 141 9.10 7.39 0.07
CA LEU A 141 8.46 6.41 0.94
C LEU A 141 7.38 5.60 0.21
N TRP A 142 6.66 6.19 -0.75
CA TRP A 142 5.69 5.49 -1.60
C TRP A 142 6.31 4.45 -2.53
N ALA A 143 7.57 4.64 -2.95
CA ALA A 143 8.24 3.68 -3.82
C ALA A 143 8.32 2.28 -3.17
N VAL A 144 8.49 2.21 -1.85
CA VAL A 144 8.65 0.93 -1.13
C VAL A 144 7.41 0.03 -1.21
N PRO A 145 6.20 0.44 -0.77
CA PRO A 145 4.99 -0.38 -0.89
C PRO A 145 4.55 -0.62 -2.34
N LEU A 146 4.89 0.28 -3.27
CA LEU A 146 4.65 0.07 -4.70
C LEU A 146 5.54 -1.05 -5.26
N LEU A 147 6.84 -1.01 -4.95
CA LEU A 147 7.78 -2.06 -5.33
C LEU A 147 7.39 -3.39 -4.69
N PHE A 148 7.00 -3.38 -3.41
CA PHE A 148 6.47 -4.58 -2.74
C PHE A 148 5.31 -5.20 -3.53
N ALA A 149 4.30 -4.40 -3.89
CA ALA A 149 3.15 -4.91 -4.61
C ALA A 149 3.55 -5.47 -5.99
N GLY A 150 4.37 -4.73 -6.75
CA GLY A 150 4.87 -5.18 -8.05
C GLY A 150 5.67 -6.49 -7.97
N VAL A 151 6.59 -6.59 -7.01
CA VAL A 151 7.42 -7.78 -6.77
C VAL A 151 6.57 -8.98 -6.37
N ARG A 152 5.55 -8.81 -5.52
CA ARG A 152 4.66 -9.93 -5.15
C ARG A 152 3.78 -10.38 -6.31
N LEU A 153 3.20 -9.46 -7.06
CA LEU A 153 2.38 -9.81 -8.24
C LEU A 153 3.20 -10.56 -9.29
N TRP A 154 4.42 -10.08 -9.55
CA TRP A 154 5.32 -10.76 -10.48
C TRP A 154 5.81 -12.09 -9.91
N GLY A 155 6.20 -12.13 -8.64
CA GLY A 155 6.67 -13.34 -7.95
C GLY A 155 5.64 -14.47 -8.01
N ASN A 156 4.36 -14.18 -7.76
CA ASN A 156 3.28 -15.16 -7.87
C ASN A 156 3.23 -15.77 -9.29
N ALA A 157 3.29 -14.93 -10.33
CA ALA A 157 3.27 -15.40 -11.72
C ALA A 157 4.50 -16.23 -12.08
N VAL A 158 5.69 -15.87 -11.57
CA VAL A 158 6.93 -16.62 -11.78
C VAL A 158 6.85 -17.98 -11.08
N ILE A 159 6.40 -18.03 -9.82
CA ILE A 159 6.21 -19.28 -9.08
C ILE A 159 5.21 -20.18 -9.81
N ASP A 160 4.07 -19.64 -10.24
CA ASP A 160 3.08 -20.38 -11.02
C ASP A 160 3.69 -20.98 -12.29
N SER A 161 4.43 -20.16 -13.06
CA SER A 161 5.06 -20.62 -14.30
C SER A 161 6.10 -21.73 -14.07
N MET A 162 6.89 -21.61 -13.01
CA MET A 162 7.91 -22.57 -12.60
C MET A 162 7.29 -23.90 -12.16
N MET A 163 6.16 -23.84 -11.44
CA MET A 163 5.43 -25.03 -10.98
C MET A 163 4.68 -25.73 -12.10
N SER A 164 4.31 -25.02 -13.17
CA SER A 164 3.62 -25.58 -14.34
C SER A 164 4.54 -25.99 -15.50
N ALA A 165 5.80 -25.56 -15.51
CA ALA A 165 6.73 -25.85 -16.60
C ALA A 165 6.99 -27.36 -16.76
N GLU A 166 7.28 -27.87 -17.96
CA GLU A 166 7.56 -29.31 -18.14
C GLU A 166 8.86 -29.74 -17.44
N THR A 167 9.87 -28.87 -17.44
CA THR A 167 11.17 -29.10 -16.79
C THR A 167 11.47 -27.97 -15.81
N VAL A 168 12.30 -28.25 -14.81
CA VAL A 168 12.73 -27.26 -13.82
C VAL A 168 13.96 -26.53 -14.37
N ASP A 169 13.80 -25.25 -14.68
CA ASP A 169 14.88 -24.37 -15.13
C ASP A 169 15.52 -23.62 -13.96
N ALA A 170 16.85 -23.73 -13.81
CA ALA A 170 17.60 -23.11 -12.72
C ALA A 170 17.46 -21.58 -12.69
N GLY A 171 17.37 -20.94 -13.86
CA GLY A 171 17.22 -19.49 -13.98
C GLY A 171 15.85 -19.02 -13.46
N GLN A 172 14.78 -19.72 -13.83
CA GLN A 172 13.44 -19.47 -13.32
C GLN A 172 13.35 -19.69 -11.81
N VAL A 173 13.97 -20.75 -11.28
CA VAL A 173 14.01 -21.00 -9.83
C VAL A 173 14.73 -19.87 -9.10
N ALA A 174 15.90 -19.44 -9.60
CA ALA A 174 16.66 -18.35 -9.01
C ALA A 174 15.87 -17.03 -9.01
N LEU A 175 15.15 -16.73 -10.10
CA LEU A 175 14.27 -15.56 -10.18
C LEU A 175 13.11 -15.65 -9.18
N ALA A 176 12.42 -16.80 -9.11
CA ALA A 176 11.31 -17.02 -8.19
C ALA A 176 11.76 -16.86 -6.73
N SER A 177 12.85 -17.52 -6.38
CA SER A 177 13.49 -17.46 -5.06
C SER A 177 13.90 -16.03 -4.69
N GLY A 178 14.56 -15.32 -5.61
CA GLY A 178 14.96 -13.92 -5.43
C GLY A 178 13.77 -12.98 -5.23
N LEU A 179 12.69 -13.14 -6.00
CA LEU A 179 11.46 -12.35 -5.86
C LEU A 179 10.74 -12.65 -4.53
N THR A 180 10.74 -13.90 -4.06
CA THR A 180 10.20 -14.26 -2.75
C THR A 180 10.96 -13.55 -1.63
N VAL A 181 12.29 -13.64 -1.62
CA VAL A 181 13.13 -12.97 -0.62
C VAL A 181 12.93 -11.46 -0.68
N ALA A 182 12.97 -10.86 -1.88
CA ALA A 182 12.73 -9.44 -2.08
C ALA A 182 11.34 -9.03 -1.58
N GLY A 183 10.32 -9.85 -1.79
CA GLY A 183 8.96 -9.64 -1.30
C GLY A 183 8.89 -9.53 0.22
N TRP A 184 9.55 -10.43 0.94
CA TRP A 184 9.64 -10.38 2.41
C TRP A 184 10.40 -9.15 2.91
N VAL A 185 11.54 -8.84 2.29
CA VAL A 185 12.33 -7.64 2.64
C VAL A 185 11.51 -6.37 2.41
N LEU A 186 10.85 -6.25 1.26
CA LEU A 186 10.02 -5.09 0.92
C LEU A 186 8.77 -4.98 1.80
N LEU A 187 8.20 -6.10 2.26
CA LEU A 187 7.12 -6.09 3.24
C LEU A 187 7.59 -5.45 4.55
N VAL A 188 8.71 -5.94 5.11
CA VAL A 188 9.27 -5.41 6.35
C VAL A 188 9.65 -3.93 6.19
N LEU A 189 10.32 -3.57 5.09
CA LEU A 189 10.65 -2.19 4.80
C LEU A 189 9.39 -1.31 4.69
N SER A 190 8.32 -1.81 4.07
CA SER A 190 7.03 -1.10 4.00
C SER A 190 6.47 -0.81 5.39
N LEU A 191 6.50 -1.80 6.30
CA LEU A 191 6.09 -1.62 7.69
C LEU A 191 6.94 -0.54 8.40
N VAL A 192 8.26 -0.58 8.21
CA VAL A 192 9.19 0.40 8.80
C VAL A 192 8.91 1.81 8.28
N VAL A 193 8.79 2.01 6.96
CA VAL A 193 8.52 3.34 6.40
C VAL A 193 7.13 3.86 6.74
N GLY A 194 6.14 2.96 6.84
CA GLY A 194 4.80 3.30 7.32
C GLY A 194 4.83 3.76 8.77
N GLY A 195 5.49 2.99 9.65
CA GLY A 195 5.71 3.38 11.04
C GLY A 195 6.39 4.74 11.16
N ALA A 196 7.50 4.94 10.44
CA ALA A 196 8.22 6.21 10.41
C ALA A 196 7.33 7.37 9.92
N ALA A 197 6.52 7.16 8.89
CA ALA A 197 5.58 8.18 8.39
C ALA A 197 4.60 8.65 9.47
N VAL A 198 4.04 7.74 10.27
CA VAL A 198 3.15 8.10 11.39
C VAL A 198 3.87 8.98 12.43
N PHE A 199 5.13 8.68 12.75
CA PHE A 199 5.91 9.49 13.70
C PHE A 199 6.28 10.86 13.13
N LEU A 200 6.59 10.96 11.83
CA LEU A 200 6.88 12.23 11.16
C LEU A 200 5.66 13.17 11.08
N GLY A 201 4.43 12.61 11.07
CA GLY A 201 3.18 13.37 11.00
C GLY A 201 2.68 13.93 12.34
N ARG A 202 3.20 13.42 13.47
CA ARG A 202 2.82 13.89 14.81
C ARG A 202 3.47 15.26 15.08
N LYS A 203 2.69 16.35 14.96
CA LYS A 203 3.11 17.65 15.50
C LYS A 203 3.33 17.52 17.02
N PRO A 204 4.46 17.99 17.58
CA PRO A 204 4.61 18.05 19.03
C PRO A 204 3.49 18.91 19.59
N ALA A 205 2.78 18.38 20.59
CA ALA A 205 1.78 19.14 21.32
C ALA A 205 2.47 20.35 21.94
N SER A 206 2.24 21.53 21.39
CA SER A 206 2.65 22.78 22.01
C SER A 206 2.01 22.82 23.38
N THR A 207 2.82 22.70 24.41
CA THR A 207 2.44 22.86 25.82
C THR A 207 1.80 24.23 25.96
N THR A 208 0.46 24.29 25.94
CA THR A 208 -0.28 25.53 26.16
C THR A 208 -0.02 25.95 27.60
N ALA A 209 0.81 26.97 27.79
CA ALA A 209 0.99 27.62 29.08
C ALA A 209 -0.37 28.14 29.57
N PRO A 210 -0.72 28.00 30.86
CA PRO A 210 -1.99 28.47 31.38
C PRO A 210 -2.06 29.99 31.27
N ALA A 211 -3.12 30.49 30.63
CA ALA A 211 -3.41 31.92 30.55
C ALA A 211 -3.67 32.46 31.96
N THR A 212 -2.74 33.26 32.47
CA THR A 212 -2.92 34.07 33.68
C THR A 212 -4.01 35.11 33.43
N GLY A 213 -4.96 35.17 34.37
CA GLY A 213 -6.20 35.92 34.25
C GLY A 213 -6.07 37.44 34.28
N HIS A 214 -7.15 38.07 33.84
CA HIS A 214 -7.50 39.44 34.22
C HIS A 214 -8.97 39.44 34.64
N ALA A 215 -9.18 39.48 35.96
CA ALA A 215 -10.41 40.03 36.53
C ALA A 215 -10.30 41.56 36.43
N GLN A 216 -11.34 42.21 35.89
CA GLN A 216 -11.48 43.66 35.92
C GLN A 216 -12.61 44.06 36.88
N PRO A 217 -12.52 45.27 37.48
CA PRO A 217 -13.24 45.67 38.69
C PRO A 217 -14.73 45.95 38.49
#